data_AF-A0A453CQ45-F1
#
_entry.id   AF-A0A453CQ45-F1
#
_cell.length_a   1.000
_cell.length_b   1.000
_cell.length_c   1.000
_cell.angle_alpha   90.00
_cell.angle_beta   90.00
_cell.angle_gamma   90.00
#
_symmetry.space_group_name_H-M   'P 1'
#
loop_
_entity.id
_entity.type
_entity.pdbx_description
1 polymer ?
#
loop_
_entity_poly.entity_id
_entity_poly.type
_entity_poly.pdbx_seq_one_letter_code
_entity_poly.pdbx_strand_id
1 'polypeptide(L)'
;QDNLLNNGNVNLLINFIRSTEDVGTRNHGLSLIASLAKAFPQLVSENIIDLFVAIGDAVKQEDSHSQHVMEDLLSVLVPCWLSKTTSIEKLLQIFIKSLTDVAEHRRVTLMMYLLRTLGENSLSTVIMYLLYTLIERGSHSLSKHKKSHCVLSLSAMSQEWEYGLAVNMTGQCSYKLWFPCLCKLLQEIKVHQKQVLLPMLHLALQFILLKLQD
;
A
#
# COMPACT_ATOMS: atom_id res chain seq x y z
N GLN A 1 -29.68 12.67 -18.48
CA GLN A 1 -28.54 11.72 -18.61
C GLN A 1 -27.51 12.22 -17.62
N ASP A 2 -27.21 11.61 -16.47
CA ASP A 2 -27.13 10.18 -16.12
C ASP A 2 -27.32 9.96 -14.60
N ASN A 3 -28.52 9.57 -14.15
CA ASN A 3 -28.75 9.18 -12.74
C ASN A 3 -28.37 7.72 -12.43
N LEU A 4 -28.05 6.93 -13.46
CA LEU A 4 -27.74 5.50 -13.36
C LEU A 4 -26.28 5.20 -12.95
N LEU A 5 -25.36 6.13 -13.19
CA LEU A 5 -23.95 6.02 -12.84
C LEU A 5 -23.57 7.09 -11.82
N ASN A 6 -24.26 7.10 -10.67
CA ASN A 6 -23.90 7.95 -9.55
C ASN A 6 -23.02 7.17 -8.54
N ASN A 7 -22.33 7.91 -7.67
CA ASN A 7 -21.43 7.34 -6.67
C ASN A 7 -22.13 6.28 -5.78
N GLY A 8 -23.40 6.51 -5.41
CA GLY A 8 -24.20 5.58 -4.62
C GLY A 8 -24.29 4.18 -5.23
N ASN A 9 -24.45 4.07 -6.55
CA ASN A 9 -24.54 2.78 -7.23
C ASN A 9 -23.20 2.03 -7.23
N VAL A 10 -22.07 2.74 -7.33
CA VAL A 10 -20.74 2.13 -7.23
C VAL A 10 -20.49 1.62 -5.82
N ASN A 11 -20.90 2.36 -4.79
CA ASN A 11 -20.79 1.89 -3.41
C ASN A 11 -21.64 0.64 -3.13
N LEU A 12 -22.86 0.57 -3.66
CA LEU A 12 -23.67 -0.64 -3.57
C LEU A 12 -22.99 -1.84 -4.22
N LEU A 13 -22.38 -1.64 -5.40
CA LEU A 13 -21.63 -2.67 -6.09
C LEU A 13 -20.41 -3.14 -5.28
N ILE A 14 -19.63 -2.22 -4.71
CA ILE A 14 -18.47 -2.54 -3.86
C ILE A 14 -18.93 -3.34 -2.63
N ASN A 15 -19.99 -2.89 -1.96
CA ASN A 15 -20.52 -3.58 -0.79
C ASN A 15 -21.00 -4.99 -1.12
N PHE A 16 -21.65 -5.18 -2.28
CA PHE A 16 -22.05 -6.50 -2.77
C PHE A 16 -20.85 -7.41 -3.05
N ILE A 17 -19.81 -6.90 -3.69
CA ILE A 17 -18.56 -7.64 -3.98
C ILE A 17 -17.88 -8.08 -2.68
N ARG A 18 -17.95 -7.26 -1.63
CA ARG A 18 -17.35 -7.56 -0.33
C ARG A 18 -18.17 -8.54 0.50
N SER A 19 -19.50 -8.56 0.35
CA SER A 19 -20.37 -9.45 1.11
C SER A 19 -20.55 -10.83 0.48
N THR A 20 -20.27 -10.97 -0.82
CA THR A 20 -20.45 -12.26 -1.51
C THR A 20 -19.35 -13.26 -1.14
N GLU A 21 -19.78 -14.45 -0.72
CA GLU A 21 -18.89 -15.59 -0.44
C GLU A 21 -18.42 -16.26 -1.74
N ASP A 22 -19.23 -16.20 -2.80
CA ASP A 22 -18.93 -16.82 -4.09
C ASP A 22 -17.80 -16.09 -4.83
N VAL A 23 -16.73 -16.82 -5.10
CA VAL A 23 -15.51 -16.32 -5.76
C VAL A 23 -15.81 -15.84 -7.18
N GLY A 24 -16.61 -16.61 -7.92
CA GLY A 24 -16.93 -16.29 -9.32
C GLY A 24 -17.68 -14.96 -9.43
N THR A 25 -18.71 -14.79 -8.60
CA THR A 25 -19.50 -13.56 -8.52
C THR A 25 -18.65 -12.37 -8.10
N ARG A 26 -17.78 -12.55 -7.10
CA ARG A 26 -16.85 -11.50 -6.65
C ARG A 26 -15.93 -11.06 -7.78
N ASN A 27 -15.30 -12.01 -8.48
CA ASN A 27 -14.39 -11.72 -9.59
C ASN A 27 -15.11 -11.01 -10.74
N HIS A 28 -16.32 -11.44 -11.11
CA HIS A 28 -17.14 -10.75 -12.12
C HIS A 28 -17.47 -9.31 -11.71
N GLY A 29 -17.81 -9.10 -10.43
CA GLY A 29 -18.04 -7.76 -9.90
C GLY A 29 -16.79 -6.87 -9.98
N LEU A 30 -15.61 -7.42 -9.66
CA LEU A 30 -14.34 -6.69 -9.81
C LEU A 30 -14.01 -6.37 -11.27
N SER A 31 -14.26 -7.29 -12.21
CA SER A 31 -14.11 -7.02 -13.65
C SER A 31 -15.09 -5.96 -14.15
N LEU A 32 -16.31 -5.91 -13.60
CA LEU A 32 -17.27 -4.85 -13.86
C LEU A 32 -16.74 -3.50 -13.36
N ILE A 33 -16.18 -3.45 -12.15
CA ILE A 33 -15.52 -2.24 -11.62
C ILE A 33 -14.34 -1.82 -12.51
N ALA A 34 -13.51 -2.76 -12.97
CA ALA A 34 -12.39 -2.43 -13.87
C ALA A 34 -12.90 -1.78 -15.17
N SER A 35 -13.99 -2.32 -15.73
CA SER A 35 -14.65 -1.79 -16.93
C SER A 35 -15.25 -0.40 -16.68
N LEU A 36 -15.90 -0.21 -15.53
CA LEU A 36 -16.42 1.09 -15.09
C LEU A 36 -15.31 2.11 -14.88
N ALA A 37 -14.16 1.72 -14.33
CA ALA A 37 -13.02 2.61 -14.12
C ALA A 37 -12.38 3.05 -15.46
N LYS A 38 -12.36 2.18 -16.48
CA LYS A 38 -11.92 2.53 -17.83
C LYS A 38 -12.87 3.54 -18.49
N ALA A 39 -14.18 3.34 -18.34
CA ALA A 39 -15.19 4.18 -18.99
C ALA A 39 -15.47 5.49 -18.23
N PHE A 40 -15.49 5.43 -16.90
CA PHE A 40 -15.85 6.53 -15.99
C PHE A 40 -14.86 6.63 -14.81
N PRO A 41 -13.59 7.03 -15.06
CA PRO A 41 -12.54 7.12 -14.04
C PRO A 41 -12.96 7.96 -12.82
N GLN A 42 -13.71 9.04 -13.09
CA GLN A 42 -14.13 9.99 -12.06
C GLN A 42 -15.04 9.36 -11.01
N LEU A 43 -15.92 8.44 -11.42
CA LEU A 43 -16.91 7.81 -10.57
C LEU A 43 -16.27 6.86 -9.56
N VAL A 44 -15.24 6.14 -9.99
CA VAL A 44 -14.61 5.07 -9.21
C VAL A 44 -13.63 5.63 -8.18
N SER A 45 -12.98 6.75 -8.51
CA SER A 45 -12.03 7.40 -7.60
C SER A 45 -12.62 7.92 -6.28
N GLU A 46 -13.93 8.18 -6.20
CA GLU A 46 -14.57 8.66 -4.97
C GLU A 46 -14.65 7.56 -3.89
N ASN A 47 -14.57 6.28 -4.30
CA ASN A 47 -14.68 5.10 -3.42
C ASN A 47 -13.37 4.31 -3.36
N ILE A 48 -12.25 4.98 -3.60
CA ILE A 48 -10.90 4.40 -3.71
C ILE A 48 -10.51 3.50 -2.53
N ILE A 49 -10.83 3.92 -1.30
CA ILE A 49 -10.47 3.18 -0.09
C ILE A 49 -11.21 1.84 -0.08
N ASP A 50 -12.53 1.87 -0.26
CA ASP A 50 -13.37 0.68 -0.21
C ASP A 50 -13.06 -0.30 -1.34
N LEU A 51 -12.65 0.22 -2.51
CA LEU A 51 -12.17 -0.58 -3.63
C LEU A 51 -10.89 -1.33 -3.30
N PHE A 52 -9.91 -0.68 -2.67
CA PHE A 52 -8.68 -1.38 -2.30
C PHE A 52 -8.92 -2.44 -1.24
N VAL A 53 -9.82 -2.20 -0.30
CA VAL A 53 -10.17 -3.22 0.68
C VAL A 53 -10.90 -4.38 -0.01
N ALA A 54 -11.82 -4.11 -0.95
CA ALA A 54 -12.48 -5.14 -1.75
C ALA A 54 -11.49 -5.95 -2.60
N ILE A 55 -10.48 -5.30 -3.18
CA ILE A 55 -9.38 -5.96 -3.90
C ILE A 55 -8.60 -6.84 -2.95
N GLY A 56 -8.17 -6.30 -1.81
CA GLY A 56 -7.44 -7.01 -0.76
C GLY A 56 -8.17 -8.26 -0.27
N ASP A 57 -9.48 -8.14 -0.06
CA ASP A 57 -10.38 -9.24 0.29
C ASP A 57 -10.48 -10.28 -0.84
N ALA A 58 -10.52 -9.86 -2.10
CA ALA A 58 -10.62 -10.79 -3.23
C ALA A 58 -9.33 -11.56 -3.50
N VAL A 59 -8.17 -11.02 -3.10
CA VAL A 59 -6.90 -11.77 -3.12
C VAL A 59 -6.95 -12.99 -2.18
N LYS A 60 -8.01 -13.19 -1.37
CA LYS A 60 -8.32 -14.44 -0.61
C LYS A 60 -8.14 -15.73 -1.38
N GLN A 61 -8.22 -15.70 -2.69
CA GLN A 61 -8.16 -16.89 -3.51
C GLN A 61 -6.80 -16.98 -4.21
N GLU A 62 -6.15 -18.15 -4.09
CA GLU A 62 -4.83 -18.42 -4.67
C GLU A 62 -4.92 -18.85 -6.14
N ASP A 63 -6.12 -18.91 -6.72
CA ASP A 63 -6.26 -19.28 -8.12
C ASP A 63 -5.76 -18.19 -9.06
N SER A 64 -5.21 -18.62 -10.19
CA SER A 64 -4.64 -17.72 -11.19
C SER A 64 -5.65 -16.72 -11.73
N HIS A 65 -6.94 -17.08 -11.79
CA HIS A 65 -7.96 -16.17 -12.35
C HIS A 65 -8.23 -14.99 -11.41
N SER A 66 -8.39 -15.23 -10.11
CA SER A 66 -8.50 -14.15 -9.12
C SER A 66 -7.27 -13.23 -9.10
N GLN A 67 -6.06 -13.78 -9.29
CA GLN A 67 -4.85 -12.98 -9.42
C GLN A 67 -4.88 -12.07 -10.66
N HIS A 68 -5.23 -12.61 -11.83
CA HIS A 68 -5.33 -11.82 -13.07
C HIS A 68 -6.39 -10.71 -12.94
N VAL A 69 -7.55 -11.00 -12.34
CA VAL A 69 -8.61 -10.00 -12.13
C VAL A 69 -8.13 -8.86 -11.24
N MET A 70 -7.38 -9.16 -10.19
CA MET A 70 -6.77 -8.16 -9.32
C MET A 70 -5.74 -7.30 -10.08
N GLU A 71 -4.85 -7.93 -10.84
CA GLU A 71 -3.82 -7.24 -11.62
C GLU A 71 -4.44 -6.30 -12.66
N ASP A 72 -5.42 -6.78 -13.41
CA ASP A 72 -6.20 -6.00 -14.37
C ASP A 72 -6.85 -4.79 -13.69
N LEU A 73 -7.45 -5.00 -12.52
CA LEU A 73 -8.12 -3.94 -11.79
C LEU A 73 -7.12 -2.88 -11.29
N LEU A 74 -5.99 -3.29 -10.69
CA LEU A 74 -4.93 -2.37 -10.27
C LEU A 74 -4.34 -1.58 -11.44
N SER A 75 -4.15 -2.22 -12.59
CA SER A 75 -3.61 -1.59 -13.80
C SER A 75 -4.47 -0.43 -14.32
N VAL A 76 -5.77 -0.44 -14.03
CA VAL A 76 -6.71 0.61 -14.41
C VAL A 76 -6.84 1.64 -13.30
N LEU A 77 -6.98 1.18 -12.07
CA LEU A 77 -7.30 2.05 -10.95
C LEU A 77 -6.12 2.93 -10.55
N VAL A 78 -4.89 2.39 -10.54
CA VAL A 78 -3.70 3.18 -10.13
C VAL A 78 -3.49 4.40 -11.03
N PRO A 79 -3.47 4.28 -12.38
CA PRO A 79 -3.38 5.45 -13.24
C PRO A 79 -4.57 6.42 -13.09
N CYS A 80 -5.79 5.87 -12.94
CA CYS A 80 -6.98 6.68 -12.68
C CYS A 80 -6.80 7.55 -11.43
N TRP A 81 -6.21 7.02 -10.37
CA TRP A 81 -5.99 7.78 -9.14
C TRP A 81 -4.89 8.81 -9.27
N LEU A 82 -3.76 8.46 -9.87
CA LEU A 82 -2.67 9.43 -10.13
C LEU A 82 -3.15 10.63 -10.97
N SER A 83 -4.15 10.43 -11.84
CA SER A 83 -4.75 11.52 -12.61
C SER A 83 -5.55 12.52 -11.75
N LYS A 84 -6.05 12.10 -10.57
CA LYS A 84 -6.86 12.92 -9.66
C LYS A 84 -6.09 13.43 -8.45
N THR A 85 -5.27 12.58 -7.85
CA THR A 85 -4.40 12.94 -6.74
C THR A 85 -3.03 13.27 -7.30
N THR A 86 -2.69 14.56 -7.37
CA THR A 86 -1.37 15.05 -7.82
C THR A 86 -0.19 14.59 -6.97
N SER A 87 -0.43 13.80 -5.90
CA SER A 87 0.58 13.31 -4.99
C SER A 87 0.50 11.78 -4.81
N ILE A 88 1.59 11.10 -5.19
CA ILE A 88 1.85 9.67 -4.94
C ILE A 88 1.74 9.35 -3.45
N GLU A 89 2.08 10.30 -2.59
CA GLU A 89 2.07 10.16 -1.13
C GLU A 89 0.68 9.84 -0.59
N LYS A 90 -0.35 10.56 -1.07
CA LYS A 90 -1.75 10.33 -0.67
C LYS A 90 -2.23 8.95 -1.11
N LEU A 91 -1.82 8.52 -2.30
CA LEU A 91 -2.10 7.18 -2.80
C LEU A 91 -1.45 6.12 -1.91
N LEU A 92 -0.18 6.29 -1.54
CA LEU A 92 0.55 5.37 -0.67
C LEU A 92 -0.07 5.30 0.73
N GLN A 93 -0.47 6.43 1.31
CA GLN A 93 -1.17 6.45 2.61
C GLN A 93 -2.48 5.66 2.57
N ILE A 94 -3.30 5.86 1.54
CA ILE A 94 -4.57 5.13 1.38
C ILE A 94 -4.30 3.64 1.18
N PHE A 95 -3.34 3.30 0.33
CA PHE A 95 -3.01 1.92 0.01
C PHE A 95 -2.41 1.16 1.18
N ILE A 96 -1.44 1.74 1.89
CA ILE A 96 -0.83 1.11 3.07
C ILE A 96 -1.89 0.90 4.16
N LYS A 97 -2.80 1.85 4.32
CA LYS A 97 -3.91 1.70 5.27
C LYS A 97 -4.86 0.55 4.88
N SER A 98 -5.18 0.35 3.61
CA SER A 98 -6.04 -0.79 3.21
C SER A 98 -5.33 -2.14 3.36
N LEU A 99 -4.00 -2.18 3.29
CA LEU A 99 -3.23 -3.41 3.49
C LEU A 99 -3.30 -3.97 4.92
N THR A 100 -3.72 -3.19 5.92
CA THR A 100 -3.88 -3.70 7.30
C THR A 100 -4.87 -4.85 7.38
N ASP A 101 -5.93 -4.78 6.57
CA ASP A 101 -6.99 -5.78 6.51
C ASP A 101 -6.66 -6.95 5.56
N VAL A 102 -5.52 -6.86 4.86
CA VAL A 102 -5.04 -7.87 3.90
C VAL A 102 -4.10 -8.86 4.60
N ALA A 103 -4.17 -10.14 4.25
CA ALA A 103 -3.28 -11.17 4.74
C ALA A 103 -1.80 -10.90 4.37
N GLU A 104 -0.89 -11.14 5.31
CA GLU A 104 0.51 -10.71 5.23
C GLU A 104 1.25 -11.17 3.96
N HIS A 105 1.13 -12.45 3.62
CA HIS A 105 1.80 -13.05 2.45
C HIS A 105 1.38 -12.42 1.11
N ARG A 106 0.31 -11.62 1.07
CA ARG A 106 -0.22 -10.98 -0.16
C ARG A 106 0.13 -9.53 -0.29
N ARG A 107 0.46 -8.88 0.83
CA ARG A 107 0.83 -7.47 0.86
C ARG A 107 2.02 -7.20 -0.06
N VAL A 108 2.97 -8.13 -0.13
CA VAL A 108 4.14 -8.01 -1.02
C VAL A 108 3.75 -8.04 -2.49
N THR A 109 2.88 -8.97 -2.90
CA THR A 109 2.40 -9.07 -4.29
C THR A 109 1.69 -7.79 -4.71
N LEU A 110 0.72 -7.34 -3.90
CA LEU A 110 -0.03 -6.10 -4.12
C LEU A 110 0.89 -4.87 -4.21
N MET A 111 1.84 -4.75 -3.29
CA MET A 111 2.75 -3.62 -3.25
C MET A 111 3.76 -3.64 -4.41
N MET A 112 4.21 -4.82 -4.85
CA MET A 112 5.06 -4.94 -6.05
C MET A 112 4.29 -4.57 -7.32
N TYR A 113 3.01 -4.90 -7.43
CA TYR A 113 2.17 -4.42 -8.54
C TYR A 113 1.99 -2.91 -8.52
N LEU A 114 1.74 -2.33 -7.34
CA LEU A 114 1.68 -0.88 -7.20
C LEU A 114 3.01 -0.24 -7.63
N LEU A 115 4.14 -0.76 -7.14
CA LEU A 115 5.47 -0.26 -7.50
C LEU A 115 5.73 -0.32 -9.02
N ARG A 116 5.40 -1.43 -9.68
CA ARG A 116 5.52 -1.56 -11.14
C ARG A 116 4.69 -0.50 -11.87
N THR A 117 3.50 -0.19 -11.35
CA THR A 117 2.61 0.81 -11.94
C THR A 117 3.09 2.24 -11.69
N LEU A 118 3.68 2.51 -10.52
CA LEU A 118 4.29 3.80 -10.17
C LEU A 118 5.66 4.03 -10.82
N GLY A 119 6.28 2.97 -11.32
CA GLY A 119 7.66 2.96 -11.80
C GLY A 119 8.68 2.68 -10.71
N GLU A 120 9.77 2.02 -11.09
CA GLU A 120 10.81 1.52 -10.16
C GLU A 120 11.49 2.64 -9.35
N ASN A 121 11.54 3.86 -9.89
CA ASN A 121 12.10 5.05 -9.22
C ASN A 121 11.31 5.46 -7.97
N SER A 122 10.09 4.95 -7.80
CA SER A 122 9.21 5.20 -6.67
C SER A 122 9.51 4.30 -5.47
N LEU A 123 10.44 3.33 -5.57
CA LEU A 123 10.78 2.39 -4.49
C LEU A 123 11.16 3.11 -3.19
N SER A 124 11.99 4.17 -3.25
CA SER A 124 12.36 4.98 -2.07
C SER A 124 11.15 5.58 -1.39
N THR A 125 10.24 6.16 -2.17
CA THR A 125 9.02 6.77 -1.66
C THR A 125 8.12 5.70 -1.03
N VAL A 126 7.96 4.53 -1.65
CA VAL A 126 7.17 3.42 -1.08
C VAL A 126 7.73 2.97 0.27
N ILE A 127 9.04 2.70 0.34
CA ILE A 127 9.68 2.27 1.59
C ILE A 127 9.58 3.35 2.67
N MET A 128 9.78 4.61 2.30
CA MET A 128 9.66 5.71 3.24
C MET A 128 8.26 5.80 3.83
N TYR A 129 7.22 5.67 3.01
CA TYR A 129 5.84 5.73 3.49
C TYR A 129 5.48 4.53 4.36
N LEU A 130 6.01 3.34 4.10
CA LEU A 130 5.89 2.19 5.00
C LEU A 130 6.50 2.47 6.38
N LEU A 131 7.73 2.99 6.40
CA LEU A 131 8.40 3.37 7.65
C LEU A 131 7.70 4.54 8.35
N TYR A 132 7.18 5.50 7.60
CA TYR A 132 6.44 6.65 8.13
C TYR A 132 5.17 6.19 8.84
N THR A 133 4.33 5.38 8.17
CA THR A 133 3.08 4.87 8.75
C THR A 133 3.34 4.00 9.99
N LEU A 134 4.42 3.21 9.99
CA LEU A 134 4.88 2.46 11.15
C LEU A 134 5.19 3.38 12.35
N ILE A 135 5.93 4.47 12.12
CA ILE A 135 6.29 5.42 13.17
C ILE A 135 5.09 6.21 13.66
N GLU A 136 4.20 6.63 12.76
CA GLU A 136 2.96 7.32 13.11
C GLU A 136 2.10 6.42 14.00
N ARG A 137 1.88 5.16 13.61
CA ARG A 137 1.13 4.17 14.39
C ARG A 137 1.77 3.89 15.75
N GLY A 138 3.09 3.71 15.78
CA GLY A 138 3.85 3.56 17.03
C GLY A 138 3.67 4.77 17.95
N SER A 139 3.81 5.99 17.43
CA SER A 139 3.74 7.23 18.20
C SER A 139 2.39 7.44 18.88
N HIS A 140 1.28 7.06 18.22
CA HIS A 140 -0.06 7.09 18.80
C HIS A 140 -0.26 6.06 19.93
N SER A 141 0.44 4.93 19.89
CA SER A 141 0.45 3.94 20.98
C SER A 141 1.25 4.46 22.19
N LEU A 142 2.40 5.11 21.93
CA LEU A 142 3.29 5.65 22.97
C LEU A 142 2.71 6.87 23.72
N SER A 143 1.83 7.68 23.11
CA SER A 143 1.24 8.82 23.83
C SER A 143 0.39 8.41 25.05
N LYS A 144 0.01 7.13 25.17
CA LYS A 144 -0.73 6.57 26.30
C LYS A 144 0.16 6.05 27.45
N HIS A 145 1.46 5.81 27.22
CA HIS A 145 2.38 5.28 28.24
C HIS A 145 3.71 6.07 28.28
N LYS A 146 4.09 6.57 29.46
CA LYS A 146 5.24 7.48 29.70
C LYS A 146 6.56 7.04 29.04
N LYS A 147 7.34 8.05 28.62
CA LYS A 147 8.63 8.12 27.88
C LYS A 147 9.78 7.12 28.18
N SER A 148 9.62 6.14 29.06
CA SER A 148 10.69 5.18 29.40
C SER A 148 10.83 3.98 28.43
N HIS A 149 9.87 3.79 27.51
CA HIS A 149 9.84 2.67 26.55
C HIS A 149 10.46 2.97 25.18
N CYS A 150 11.06 4.14 24.97
CA CYS A 150 11.47 4.60 23.63
C CYS A 150 12.45 3.65 22.91
N VAL A 151 13.46 3.12 23.59
CA VAL A 151 14.46 2.21 22.96
C VAL A 151 13.89 0.81 22.71
N LEU A 152 13.08 0.29 23.65
CA LEU A 152 12.36 -0.99 23.49
C LEU A 152 11.29 -0.90 22.38
N SER A 153 10.78 0.30 22.11
CA SER A 153 9.84 0.55 21.02
C SER A 153 10.50 0.43 19.65
N LEU A 154 11.75 0.84 19.46
CA LEU A 154 12.37 0.83 18.13
C LEU A 154 12.69 -0.58 17.63
N SER A 155 13.17 -1.47 18.51
CA SER A 155 13.35 -2.88 18.14
C SER A 155 12.00 -3.57 17.90
N ALA A 156 10.97 -3.24 18.69
CA ALA A 156 9.60 -3.74 18.47
C ALA A 156 9.04 -3.30 17.10
N MET A 157 9.35 -2.08 16.64
CA MET A 157 8.92 -1.60 15.32
C MET A 157 9.47 -2.43 14.17
N SER A 158 10.64 -3.05 14.31
CA SER A 158 11.18 -3.97 13.30
C SER A 158 10.44 -5.31 13.20
N GLN A 159 9.59 -5.63 14.17
CA GLN A 159 8.72 -6.82 14.16
C GLN A 159 7.35 -6.54 13.53
N GLU A 160 7.06 -5.28 13.22
CA GLU A 160 5.80 -4.88 12.63
C GLU A 160 5.78 -5.16 11.12
N TRP A 161 4.59 -5.43 10.59
CA TRP A 161 4.42 -5.90 9.23
C TRP A 161 4.87 -4.90 8.17
N GLU A 162 4.80 -3.59 8.43
CA GLU A 162 5.25 -2.55 7.49
C GLU A 162 6.76 -2.68 7.24
N TYR A 163 7.53 -2.95 8.30
CA TYR A 163 8.97 -3.18 8.20
C TYR A 163 9.28 -4.48 7.46
N GLY A 164 8.62 -5.58 7.83
CA GLY A 164 8.75 -6.87 7.14
C GLY A 164 8.40 -6.78 5.65
N LEU A 165 7.36 -6.03 5.30
CA LEU A 165 6.96 -5.78 3.92
C LEU A 165 8.04 -5.04 3.14
N ALA A 166 8.63 -3.98 3.71
CA ALA A 166 9.72 -3.25 3.06
C ALA A 166 10.94 -4.16 2.79
N VAL A 167 11.27 -5.06 3.73
CA VAL A 167 12.40 -6.00 3.60
C VAL A 167 12.11 -7.03 2.52
N ASN A 168 10.88 -7.55 2.47
CA ASN A 168 10.45 -8.50 1.45
C ASN A 168 10.45 -7.89 0.05
N MET A 169 9.96 -6.65 -0.09
CA MET A 169 9.97 -5.94 -1.37
C MET A 169 11.38 -5.74 -1.92
N THR A 170 12.30 -5.25 -1.09
CA THR A 170 13.69 -5.03 -1.53
C THR A 170 14.43 -6.32 -1.79
N GLY A 171 14.09 -7.42 -1.12
CA GLY A 171 14.59 -8.76 -1.44
C GLY A 171 14.17 -9.26 -2.83
N GLN A 172 13.03 -8.79 -3.36
CA GLN A 172 12.57 -9.10 -4.72
C GLN A 172 13.12 -8.14 -5.78
N CYS A 173 13.86 -7.10 -5.39
CA CYS A 173 14.45 -6.11 -6.30
C CYS A 173 15.93 -6.39 -6.56
N SER A 174 16.42 -6.06 -7.76
CA SER A 174 17.86 -6.08 -8.05
C SER A 174 18.61 -5.03 -7.23
N TYR A 175 19.88 -5.29 -6.92
CA TYR A 175 20.78 -4.33 -6.26
C TYR A 175 20.89 -2.99 -6.99
N LYS A 176 20.67 -2.98 -8.31
CA LYS A 176 20.61 -1.77 -9.11
C LYS A 176 19.45 -0.84 -8.74
N LEU A 177 18.38 -1.39 -8.17
CA LEU A 177 17.18 -0.66 -7.74
C LEU A 177 17.19 -0.37 -6.24
N TRP A 178 17.53 -1.37 -5.41
CA TRP A 178 17.45 -1.17 -3.95
C TRP A 178 18.61 -0.34 -3.40
N PHE A 179 19.82 -0.41 -3.95
CA PHE A 179 20.95 0.36 -3.41
C PHE A 179 20.77 1.89 -3.58
N PRO A 180 20.42 2.42 -4.78
CA PRO A 180 20.11 3.84 -4.91
C PRO A 180 18.91 4.28 -4.06
N CYS A 181 17.94 3.40 -3.86
CA CYS A 181 16.82 3.62 -2.97
C CYS A 181 17.28 3.88 -1.52
N LEU A 182 18.24 3.11 -1.00
CA LEU A 182 18.79 3.36 0.34
C LEU A 182 19.48 4.71 0.46
N CYS A 183 20.26 5.09 -0.55
CA CYS A 183 20.91 6.41 -0.59
C CYS A 183 19.86 7.53 -0.60
N LYS A 184 18.81 7.38 -1.41
CA LYS A 184 17.72 8.34 -1.50
C LYS A 184 16.92 8.43 -0.20
N LEU A 185 16.63 7.31 0.45
CA LEU A 185 16.01 7.27 1.79
C LEU A 185 16.81 8.10 2.79
N LEU A 186 18.13 7.89 2.88
CA LEU A 186 18.99 8.65 3.79
C LEU A 186 19.03 10.16 3.46
N GLN A 187 18.92 10.52 2.19
CA GLN A 187 18.85 11.93 1.77
C GLN A 187 17.51 12.57 2.13
N GLU A 188 16.41 11.88 1.85
CA GLU A 188 15.06 12.39 2.09
C GLU A 188 14.74 12.47 3.60
N ILE A 189 15.27 11.56 4.42
CA ILE A 189 15.16 11.62 5.88
C ILE A 189 15.70 12.95 6.43
N LYS A 190 16.80 13.48 5.86
CA LYS A 190 17.37 14.79 6.29
C LYS A 190 16.42 15.96 6.07
N VAL A 191 15.44 15.83 5.18
CA VAL A 191 14.49 16.88 4.78
C VAL A 191 13.22 16.85 5.64
N HIS A 192 12.91 15.72 6.29
CA HIS A 192 11.66 15.53 7.05
C HIS A 192 11.78 15.86 8.56
N GLN A 193 10.64 16.13 9.20
CA GLN A 193 10.49 16.78 10.51
C GLN A 193 11.34 16.20 11.67
N LYS A 194 11.80 17.08 12.57
CA LYS A 194 12.70 16.76 13.71
C LYS A 194 12.19 15.68 14.69
N GLN A 195 10.88 15.44 14.81
CA GLN A 195 10.33 14.47 15.78
C GLN A 195 10.30 13.02 15.27
N VAL A 196 10.14 12.81 13.96
CA VAL A 196 10.11 11.48 13.31
C VAL A 196 11.50 11.04 12.85
N LEU A 197 12.46 11.98 12.82
CA LEU A 197 13.80 11.80 12.30
C LEU A 197 14.58 10.65 12.97
N LEU A 198 14.58 10.56 14.30
CA LEU A 198 15.39 9.57 15.02
C LEU A 198 14.88 8.13 14.85
N PRO A 199 13.58 7.82 15.05
CA PRO A 199 13.04 6.49 14.75
C PRO A 199 13.19 6.11 13.27
N MET A 200 12.96 7.07 12.37
CA MET A 200 13.07 6.82 10.93
C MET A 200 14.50 6.52 10.50
N LEU A 201 15.48 7.27 11.01
CA LEU A 201 16.89 7.03 10.74
C LEU A 201 17.33 5.66 11.28
N HIS A 202 16.90 5.30 12.50
CA HIS A 202 17.24 4.00 13.08
C HIS A 202 16.67 2.84 12.27
N LEU A 203 15.37 2.89 11.92
CA LEU A 203 14.74 1.86 11.09
C LEU A 203 15.40 1.76 9.72
N ALA A 204 15.73 2.90 9.09
CA ALA A 204 16.43 2.93 7.81
C ALA A 204 17.83 2.31 7.93
N LEU A 205 18.60 2.61 8.98
CA LEU A 205 19.92 2.02 9.19
C LEU A 205 19.84 0.52 9.48
N GLN A 206 18.89 0.07 10.30
CA GLN A 206 18.65 -1.35 10.56
C GLN A 206 18.26 -2.08 9.27
N PHE A 207 17.41 -1.45 8.45
CA PHE A 207 17.00 -1.95 7.15
C PHE A 207 18.18 -2.12 6.18
N ILE A 208 19.03 -1.11 6.08
CA ILE A 208 20.26 -1.15 5.27
C ILE A 208 21.19 -2.26 5.75
N LEU A 209 21.40 -2.36 7.07
CA LEU A 209 22.29 -3.35 7.67
C LEU A 209 21.80 -4.77 7.38
N LEU A 210 20.51 -5.04 7.56
CA LEU A 210 19.90 -6.33 7.27
C LEU A 210 20.13 -6.72 5.79
N LYS A 211 19.90 -5.79 4.86
CA LYS A 211 20.10 -6.05 3.42
C LYS A 211 21.53 -6.19 2.95
N LEU A 212 22.51 -5.69 3.71
CA LEU A 212 23.92 -5.91 3.42
C LEU A 212 24.44 -7.24 3.99
N GLN A 213 23.68 -7.86 4.90
CA GLN A 213 24.03 -9.14 5.54
C GLN A 213 23.37 -10.35 4.85
N ASP A 214 22.27 -10.13 4.13
CA ASP A 214 21.63 -11.08 3.19
C ASP A 214 22.49 -11.31 1.93
#